data_AF-A0A7R9WTF6-F1
#
_entry.id   AF-A0A7R9WTF6-F1
#
_cell.length_a   1.000
_cell.length_b   1.000
_cell.length_c   1.000
_cell.angle_alpha   90.00
_cell.angle_beta   90.00
_cell.angle_gamma   90.00
#
_symmetry.space_group_name_H-M   'P 1'
#
loop_
_entity.id
_entity.type
_entity.pdbx_description
1 polymer ?
#
loop_
_entity_poly.entity_id
_entity_poly.type
_entity_poly.pdbx_seq_one_letter_code
_entity_poly.pdbx_strand_id
1 'polypeptide(L)'
;AKKYENKSLAGPLRAPTNIRTTCRFDYQPDICKDYKETGFCGFGDTCIYLHDRGDTLSGWQLEQKWQEEQRKKKEEQEKQMQSFLDGKSGGSKEALKTDDDGLPFACFLCRSFFTDPVVTTCGHYFCEKCVMNHVKTADSKCPVCSKETHSVFNEAKKLISKKRKVVGSRASWEDFYNKLTKGKEEDDQ
;
A
#
# COMPACT_ATOMS: atom_id res chain seq x y z
N ALA A 1 70.27 -0.95 -19.49
CA ALA A 1 69.53 -0.73 -18.23
C ALA A 1 68.21 -1.49 -18.29
N LYS A 2 68.01 -2.49 -17.41
CA LYS A 2 66.74 -3.26 -17.35
C LYS A 2 65.69 -2.41 -16.64
N LYS A 3 64.61 -2.02 -17.31
CA LYS A 3 63.46 -1.36 -16.67
C LYS A 3 62.79 -2.37 -15.74
N TYR A 4 62.83 -2.14 -14.43
CA TYR A 4 62.01 -2.85 -13.47
C TYR A 4 60.58 -2.32 -13.61
N GLU A 5 59.71 -3.07 -14.29
CA GLU A 5 58.27 -2.81 -14.23
C GLU A 5 57.76 -3.28 -12.87
N ASN A 6 57.19 -2.36 -12.09
CA ASN A 6 56.69 -2.62 -10.75
C ASN A 6 55.48 -3.57 -10.83
N LYS A 7 55.70 -4.85 -10.51
CA LYS A 7 54.64 -5.89 -10.42
C LYS A 7 53.55 -5.56 -9.38
N SER A 8 53.75 -4.57 -8.52
CA SER A 8 52.78 -4.12 -7.51
C SER A 8 51.59 -3.34 -8.06
N LEU A 9 51.64 -2.90 -9.33
CA LEU A 9 50.49 -2.32 -10.03
C LEU A 9 49.71 -3.37 -10.86
N ALA A 10 50.08 -4.64 -10.79
CA ALA A 10 49.31 -5.71 -11.45
C ALA A 10 48.15 -6.14 -10.55
N GLY A 11 47.01 -5.45 -10.65
CA GLY A 11 45.80 -5.79 -9.92
C GLY A 11 44.71 -4.72 -10.00
N PRO A 12 43.55 -4.94 -9.33
CA PRO A 12 42.49 -3.94 -9.26
C PRO A 12 43.03 -2.63 -8.69
N LEU A 13 43.02 -1.59 -9.52
CA LEU A 13 43.48 -0.27 -9.12
C LEU A 13 42.43 0.39 -8.22
N ARG A 14 42.87 1.04 -7.15
CA ARG A 14 41.98 1.83 -6.30
C ARG A 14 41.47 3.04 -7.08
N ALA A 15 40.16 3.19 -7.15
CA ALA A 15 39.54 4.36 -7.73
C ALA A 15 39.89 5.63 -6.89
N PRO A 16 40.05 6.80 -7.52
CA PRO A 16 40.28 8.06 -6.82
C PRO A 16 39.09 8.40 -5.90
N THR A 17 39.37 8.85 -4.68
CA THR A 17 38.34 9.14 -3.66
C THR A 17 37.63 10.47 -3.85
N ASN A 18 38.23 11.38 -4.61
CA ASN A 18 37.80 12.78 -4.76
C ASN A 18 37.34 13.14 -6.18
N ILE A 19 37.11 12.15 -7.04
CA ILE A 19 36.62 12.37 -8.41
C ILE A 19 35.19 11.83 -8.52
N ARG A 20 34.28 12.68 -8.97
CA ARG A 20 32.93 12.29 -9.38
C ARG A 20 32.95 11.96 -10.87
N THR A 21 32.73 10.70 -11.22
CA THR A 21 32.55 10.28 -12.61
C THR A 21 31.26 10.87 -13.16
N THR A 22 31.33 11.52 -14.32
CA THR A 22 30.15 11.99 -15.04
C THR A 22 29.47 10.81 -15.72
N CYS A 23 28.22 10.54 -15.35
CA CYS A 23 27.42 9.53 -16.05
C CYS A 23 26.64 10.22 -17.17
N ARG A 24 26.84 9.77 -18.40
CA ARG A 24 26.00 10.13 -19.55
C ARG A 24 25.27 8.87 -20.00
N PHE A 25 23.96 8.96 -20.14
CA PHE A 25 23.17 7.88 -20.70
C PHE A 25 23.42 7.81 -22.21
N ASP A 26 23.80 6.63 -22.69
CA ASP A 26 23.85 6.34 -24.11
C ASP A 26 22.51 5.74 -24.54
N TYR A 27 21.79 6.46 -25.39
CA TYR A 27 20.46 6.07 -25.86
C TYR A 27 20.50 5.35 -27.21
N GLN A 28 21.65 5.31 -27.88
CA GLN A 28 21.76 4.68 -29.19
C GLN A 28 21.97 3.18 -29.03
N PRO A 29 21.02 2.32 -29.44
CA PRO A 29 21.21 0.88 -29.38
C PRO A 29 22.06 0.40 -30.56
N ASP A 30 23.04 -0.46 -30.27
CA ASP A 30 23.84 -1.14 -31.31
C ASP A 30 23.12 -2.36 -31.87
N ILE A 31 21.88 -2.19 -32.33
CA ILE A 31 21.06 -3.26 -32.92
C ILE A 31 21.03 -3.10 -34.44
N CYS A 32 21.28 -4.19 -35.16
CA CYS A 32 21.26 -4.19 -36.62
C CYS A 32 19.84 -3.94 -37.12
N LYS A 33 19.63 -2.76 -37.73
CA LYS A 33 18.32 -2.36 -38.27
C LYS A 33 17.78 -3.35 -39.30
N ASP A 34 18.61 -3.73 -40.27
CA ASP A 34 18.22 -4.63 -41.35
C ASP A 34 17.84 -6.01 -40.81
N TYR A 35 18.62 -6.54 -39.87
CA TYR A 35 18.32 -7.81 -39.22
C TYR A 35 17.07 -7.75 -38.34
N LYS A 36 16.85 -6.63 -37.63
CA LYS A 36 15.68 -6.45 -36.77
C LYS A 36 14.39 -6.38 -37.59
N GLU A 37 14.37 -5.59 -38.66
CA GLU A 37 13.17 -5.40 -39.49
C GLU A 37 12.93 -6.61 -40.41
N THR A 38 13.96 -7.07 -41.14
CA THR A 38 13.79 -8.05 -42.23
C THR A 38 14.16 -9.48 -41.84
N GLY A 39 15.05 -9.65 -40.86
CA GLY A 39 15.56 -10.97 -40.43
C GLY A 39 16.74 -11.45 -41.25
N PHE A 40 17.20 -10.62 -42.18
CA PHE A 40 18.35 -10.89 -43.01
C PHE A 40 19.28 -9.69 -42.97
N CYS A 41 20.52 -9.91 -42.55
CA CYS A 41 21.58 -8.92 -42.68
C CYS A 41 22.50 -9.36 -43.81
N GLY A 42 22.72 -8.50 -44.81
CA GLY A 42 23.64 -8.80 -45.92
C GLY A 42 25.10 -9.00 -45.48
N PHE A 43 25.45 -8.51 -44.29
CA PHE A 43 26.78 -8.69 -43.69
C PHE A 43 26.92 -10.01 -42.92
N GLY A 44 25.81 -10.75 -42.72
CA GLY A 44 25.79 -12.00 -41.95
C GLY A 44 26.47 -11.83 -40.59
N ASP A 45 27.27 -12.81 -40.19
CA ASP A 45 27.97 -12.82 -38.89
C ASP A 45 29.13 -11.81 -38.79
N THR A 46 29.43 -11.08 -39.87
CA THR A 46 30.46 -10.02 -39.86
C THR A 46 29.86 -8.65 -39.49
N CYS A 47 28.55 -8.58 -39.24
CA CYS A 47 27.90 -7.33 -38.86
C CYS A 47 28.45 -6.82 -37.52
N ILE A 48 28.79 -5.52 -37.48
CA ILE A 48 29.26 -4.86 -36.24
C ILE A 48 28.13 -4.63 -35.23
N TYR A 49 26.87 -4.71 -35.69
CA TYR A 49 25.69 -4.46 -34.89
C TYR A 49 25.04 -5.77 -34.43
N LEU A 50 24.42 -5.76 -33.26
CA LEU A 50 23.81 -6.93 -32.65
C LEU A 50 22.61 -7.42 -33.46
N HIS A 51 22.60 -8.72 -33.77
CA HIS A 51 21.51 -9.42 -34.44
C HIS A 51 20.43 -9.86 -33.44
N ASP A 52 19.68 -8.90 -32.90
CA ASP A 52 18.55 -9.16 -31.99
C ASP A 52 17.21 -8.73 -32.61
N ARG A 53 16.17 -9.56 -32.41
CA ARG A 53 14.77 -9.30 -32.82
C ARG A 53 13.86 -9.03 -31.62
N GLY A 54 14.43 -8.85 -30.43
CA GLY A 54 13.68 -8.42 -29.24
C GLY A 54 13.06 -7.03 -29.42
N ASP A 55 11.74 -6.96 -29.23
CA ASP A 55 11.00 -5.70 -29.15
C ASP A 55 10.81 -5.28 -27.69
N THR A 56 11.93 -4.91 -27.04
CA THR A 56 11.87 -4.29 -25.72
C THR A 56 11.68 -2.78 -25.85
N LEU A 57 10.72 -2.24 -25.10
CA LEU A 57 10.53 -0.79 -24.98
C LEU A 57 11.80 -0.16 -24.40
N SER A 58 12.28 0.90 -25.02
CA SER A 58 13.44 1.65 -24.52
C SER A 58 13.07 2.38 -23.22
N GLY A 59 14.06 2.67 -22.37
CA GLY A 59 13.83 3.34 -21.08
C GLY A 59 13.03 4.64 -21.18
N TRP A 60 13.27 5.46 -22.21
CA TRP A 60 12.52 6.70 -22.42
C TRP A 60 11.02 6.47 -22.72
N GLN A 61 10.69 5.37 -23.41
CA GLN A 61 9.31 5.01 -23.73
C GLN A 61 8.57 4.54 -22.47
N LEU A 62 9.28 3.87 -21.56
CA LEU A 62 8.76 3.48 -20.25
C LEU A 62 8.52 4.71 -19.36
N GLU A 63 9.50 5.62 -19.31
CA GLU A 63 9.42 6.86 -18.53
C GLU A 63 8.26 7.74 -19.01
N GLN A 64 8.06 7.89 -20.32
CA GLN A 64 6.92 8.63 -20.86
C GLN A 64 5.57 8.01 -20.48
N LYS A 65 5.42 6.69 -20.65
CA LYS A 65 4.20 5.99 -20.23
C LYS A 65 3.93 6.17 -18.74
N TRP A 66 4.97 6.11 -17.91
CA TRP A 66 4.86 6.34 -16.48
C TRP A 66 4.44 7.77 -16.16
N GLN A 67 5.06 8.78 -16.77
CA GLN A 67 4.69 10.19 -16.58
C GLN A 67 3.25 10.48 -16.99
N GLU A 68 2.78 9.92 -18.10
CA GLU A 68 1.38 10.05 -18.52
C GLU A 68 0.41 9.42 -17.53
N GLU A 69 0.75 8.25 -16.98
CA GLU A 69 -0.05 7.57 -15.96
C GLU A 69 -0.10 8.37 -14.65
N GLN A 70 1.04 8.92 -14.21
CA GLN A 70 1.09 9.79 -13.03
C GLN A 70 0.26 11.06 -13.23
N ARG A 71 0.33 11.67 -14.42
CA ARG A 71 -0.48 12.84 -14.76
C ARG A 71 -1.97 12.51 -14.69
N LYS A 72 -2.41 11.40 -15.28
CA LYS A 72 -3.82 10.96 -15.23
C LYS A 72 -4.29 10.71 -13.80
N LYS A 73 -3.48 10.03 -12.99
CA LYS A 73 -3.77 9.80 -11.55
C LYS A 73 -3.90 11.12 -10.79
N LYS A 74 -3.02 12.08 -11.05
CA LYS A 74 -3.09 13.40 -10.44
C LYS A 74 -4.35 14.16 -10.85
N GLU A 75 -4.69 14.16 -12.14
CA GLU A 75 -5.92 14.78 -12.67
C GLU A 75 -7.19 14.13 -12.09
N GLU A 76 -7.19 12.81 -11.90
CA GLU A 76 -8.30 12.09 -11.27
C GLU A 76 -8.44 12.44 -9.79
N GLN A 77 -7.32 12.49 -9.04
CA GLN A 77 -7.31 12.94 -7.65
C GLN A 77 -7.77 14.39 -7.52
N GLU A 78 -7.34 15.27 -8.43
CA GLU A 78 -7.75 16.68 -8.44
C GLU A 78 -9.23 16.82 -8.77
N LYS A 79 -9.77 16.06 -9.73
CA LYS A 79 -11.22 16.00 -9.99
C LYS A 79 -11.99 15.46 -8.80
N GLN A 80 -11.49 14.44 -8.12
CA GLN A 80 -12.10 13.89 -6.91
C GLN A 80 -12.12 14.94 -5.78
N MET A 81 -11.01 15.64 -5.57
CA MET A 81 -10.91 16.72 -4.58
C MET A 81 -11.82 17.90 -4.94
N GLN A 82 -11.90 18.28 -6.21
CA GLN A 82 -12.75 19.36 -6.69
C GLN A 82 -14.24 19.00 -6.58
N SER A 83 -14.61 17.76 -6.87
CA SER A 83 -15.97 17.25 -6.65
C SER A 83 -16.41 17.29 -5.17
N PHE A 84 -15.45 17.15 -4.24
CA PHE A 84 -15.67 17.28 -2.81
C PHE A 84 -15.83 18.76 -2.38
N LEU A 85 -15.07 19.68 -2.98
CA LEU A 85 -15.12 21.13 -2.71
C LEU A 85 -16.37 21.82 -3.29
N ASP A 86 -16.80 21.44 -4.50
CA ASP A 86 -17.93 22.07 -5.20
C ASP A 86 -19.31 21.74 -4.60
N GLY A 87 -19.37 21.02 -3.47
CA GLY A 87 -20.60 20.87 -2.70
C GLY A 87 -21.76 20.25 -3.49
N LYS A 88 -21.46 19.47 -4.55
CA LYS A 88 -22.43 18.69 -5.31
C LYS A 88 -22.83 17.44 -4.52
N SER A 89 -23.27 17.65 -3.28
CA SER A 89 -24.22 16.78 -2.59
C SER A 89 -25.61 17.00 -3.19
N GLY A 90 -25.77 16.67 -4.46
CA GLY A 90 -27.09 16.37 -5.01
C GLY A 90 -27.46 15.01 -4.46
N GLY A 91 -28.38 14.98 -3.49
CA GLY A 91 -28.79 13.76 -2.82
C GLY A 91 -29.28 12.71 -3.81
N SER A 92 -28.44 11.73 -4.12
CA SER A 92 -28.92 10.39 -4.40
C SER A 92 -29.11 9.70 -3.06
N LYS A 93 -30.37 9.63 -2.63
CA LYS A 93 -30.89 8.50 -1.85
C LYS A 93 -30.77 7.22 -2.70
N GLU A 94 -29.55 6.84 -3.03
CA GLU A 94 -29.23 5.56 -3.66
C GLU A 94 -28.25 4.91 -2.71
N ALA A 95 -28.85 4.20 -1.74
CA ALA A 95 -28.21 3.16 -0.99
C ALA A 95 -26.79 3.48 -0.49
N LEU A 96 -26.71 4.35 0.52
CA LEU A 96 -25.97 3.93 1.70
C LEU A 96 -26.73 2.70 2.22
N LYS A 97 -26.52 1.55 1.56
CA LYS A 97 -26.47 0.31 2.32
C LYS A 97 -25.55 0.70 3.46
N THR A 98 -26.07 0.60 4.67
CA THR A 98 -25.25 0.32 5.82
C THR A 98 -24.39 -0.87 5.42
N ASP A 99 -23.29 -0.57 4.75
CA ASP A 99 -22.19 -1.49 4.55
C ASP A 99 -21.83 -1.79 5.98
N ASP A 100 -22.28 -2.95 6.43
CA ASP A 100 -21.79 -3.59 7.60
C ASP A 100 -20.27 -3.49 7.48
N ASP A 101 -19.65 -2.50 8.12
CA ASP A 101 -18.19 -2.29 8.02
C ASP A 101 -17.43 -3.51 8.60
N GLY A 102 -18.10 -4.64 8.88
CA GLY A 102 -17.65 -5.78 9.67
C GLY A 102 -17.28 -5.39 11.10
N LEU A 103 -17.56 -4.15 11.50
CA LEU A 103 -17.14 -3.62 12.79
C LEU A 103 -18.12 -4.05 13.88
N PRO A 104 -17.66 -4.81 14.89
CA PRO A 104 -18.52 -5.29 15.96
C PRO A 104 -19.03 -4.14 16.82
N PHE A 105 -20.28 -4.26 17.29
CA PHE A 105 -20.98 -3.29 18.15
C PHE A 105 -20.78 -3.57 19.65
N ALA A 106 -20.35 -4.78 19.98
CA ALA A 106 -20.07 -5.24 21.34
C ALA A 106 -18.72 -5.94 21.40
N CYS A 107 -18.11 -5.97 22.58
CA CYS A 107 -16.89 -6.73 22.78
C CYS A 107 -17.18 -8.25 22.74
N PHE A 108 -16.38 -9.02 22.01
CA PHE A 108 -16.55 -10.47 21.91
C PHE A 108 -16.33 -11.25 23.21
N LEU A 109 -15.61 -10.67 24.17
CA LEU A 109 -15.32 -11.31 25.47
C LEU A 109 -16.41 -11.05 26.51
N CYS A 110 -16.80 -9.78 26.72
CA CYS A 110 -17.82 -9.44 27.72
C CYS A 110 -19.24 -9.32 27.14
N ARG A 111 -19.40 -9.42 25.82
CA ARG A 111 -20.67 -9.24 25.09
C ARG A 111 -21.45 -7.98 25.48
N SER A 112 -20.74 -6.98 25.98
CA SER A 112 -21.26 -5.70 26.45
C SER A 112 -20.70 -4.56 25.60
N PHE A 113 -21.16 -3.34 25.90
CA PHE A 113 -20.61 -2.13 25.28
C PHE A 113 -19.10 -2.02 25.50
N PHE A 114 -18.42 -1.31 24.60
CA PHE A 114 -16.98 -1.13 24.71
C PHE A 114 -16.61 -0.16 25.82
N THR A 115 -15.62 -0.54 26.63
CA THR A 115 -14.91 0.35 27.56
C THR A 115 -13.45 0.36 27.11
N ASP A 116 -12.97 1.51 26.63
CA ASP A 116 -11.64 1.69 26.03
C ASP A 116 -11.33 0.62 24.95
N PRO A 117 -11.90 0.77 23.74
CA PRO A 117 -11.78 -0.25 22.72
C PRO A 117 -10.37 -0.30 22.12
N VAL A 118 -9.84 -1.52 22.09
CA VAL A 118 -8.55 -1.84 21.48
C VAL A 118 -8.75 -2.74 20.26
N VAL A 119 -7.85 -2.61 19.29
CA VAL A 119 -7.78 -3.44 18.10
C VAL A 119 -6.51 -4.28 18.12
N THR A 120 -6.67 -5.56 17.83
CA THR A 120 -5.57 -6.52 17.68
C THR A 120 -4.97 -6.44 16.27
N THR A 121 -3.75 -6.96 16.09
CA THR A 121 -3.08 -7.04 14.77
C THR A 121 -3.91 -7.79 13.71
N CYS A 122 -4.75 -8.72 14.15
CA CYS A 122 -5.67 -9.49 13.31
C CYS A 122 -7.00 -8.78 13.00
N GLY A 123 -7.21 -7.56 13.50
CA GLY A 123 -8.40 -6.75 13.21
C GLY A 123 -9.60 -7.03 14.11
N HIS A 124 -9.45 -7.79 15.20
CA HIS A 124 -10.53 -8.02 16.17
C HIS A 124 -10.54 -6.95 17.26
N TYR A 125 -11.75 -6.58 17.71
CA TYR A 125 -12.00 -5.50 18.66
C TYR A 125 -12.47 -6.01 20.02
N PHE A 126 -11.95 -5.41 21.08
CA PHE A 126 -12.26 -5.79 22.46
C PHE A 126 -12.12 -4.60 23.41
N CYS A 127 -12.55 -4.74 24.66
CA CYS A 127 -12.21 -3.79 25.72
C CYS A 127 -10.78 -4.02 26.23
N GLU A 128 -10.06 -2.96 26.58
CA GLU A 128 -8.69 -3.03 27.11
C GLU A 128 -8.55 -4.06 28.24
N LYS A 129 -9.43 -3.96 29.25
CA LYS A 129 -9.44 -4.87 30.41
C LYS A 129 -9.71 -6.32 30.02
N CYS A 130 -10.56 -6.56 29.03
CA CYS A 130 -10.95 -7.90 28.61
C CYS A 130 -9.79 -8.64 27.93
N VAL A 131 -9.09 -7.96 27.02
CA VAL A 131 -7.92 -8.55 26.34
C VAL A 131 -6.78 -8.77 27.31
N MET A 132 -6.53 -7.80 28.19
CA MET A 132 -5.45 -7.89 29.15
C MET A 132 -5.65 -9.05 30.14
N ASN A 133 -6.90 -9.33 30.55
CA ASN A 133 -7.21 -10.49 31.37
C ASN A 133 -7.02 -11.80 30.60
N HIS A 134 -7.49 -11.88 29.34
CA HIS A 134 -7.33 -13.08 28.53
C HIS A 134 -5.87 -13.47 28.31
N VAL A 135 -5.01 -12.49 27.98
CA VAL A 135 -3.57 -12.71 27.78
C VAL A 135 -2.87 -13.18 29.07
N LYS A 136 -3.38 -12.76 30.24
CA LYS A 136 -2.85 -13.19 31.53
C LYS A 136 -3.25 -14.61 31.91
N THR A 137 -4.47 -15.04 31.59
CA THR A 137 -5.05 -16.29 32.09
C THR A 137 -4.96 -17.47 31.15
N ALA A 138 -5.02 -17.23 29.84
CA ALA A 138 -5.09 -18.28 28.83
C ALA A 138 -3.81 -18.30 28.00
N ASP A 139 -3.72 -17.45 26.98
CA ASP A 139 -2.62 -17.41 26.03
C ASP A 139 -2.53 -16.02 25.34
N SER A 140 -1.36 -15.70 24.79
CA SER A 140 -1.09 -14.49 23.97
C SER A 140 -1.70 -14.54 22.56
N LYS A 141 -2.77 -15.33 22.38
CA LYS A 141 -3.47 -15.54 21.11
C LYS A 141 -4.79 -14.77 21.09
N CYS A 142 -5.24 -14.43 19.90
CA CYS A 142 -6.53 -13.76 19.68
C CYS A 142 -7.70 -14.71 20.06
N PRO A 143 -8.67 -14.27 20.87
CA PRO A 143 -9.85 -15.09 21.24
C PRO A 143 -10.75 -15.49 20.07
N VAL A 144 -10.69 -14.78 18.94
CA VAL A 144 -11.60 -15.00 17.81
C VAL A 144 -10.96 -15.83 16.70
N CYS A 145 -9.71 -15.54 16.35
CA CYS A 145 -9.03 -16.21 15.23
C CYS A 145 -7.80 -17.03 15.63
N SER A 146 -7.50 -17.12 16.93
CA SER A 146 -6.37 -17.86 17.51
C SER A 146 -4.97 -17.49 16.96
N LYS A 147 -4.85 -16.39 16.20
CA LYS A 147 -3.57 -15.85 15.75
C LYS A 147 -2.80 -15.25 16.92
N GLU A 148 -1.47 -15.39 16.90
CA GLU A 148 -0.58 -14.77 17.88
C GLU A 148 -0.64 -13.24 17.75
N THR A 149 -0.94 -12.57 18.86
CA THR A 149 -1.04 -11.09 18.88
C THR A 149 0.24 -10.44 19.39
N HIS A 150 1.24 -11.24 19.80
CA HIS A 150 2.52 -10.80 20.40
C HIS A 150 2.35 -9.74 21.50
N SER A 151 1.21 -9.74 22.21
CA SER A 151 0.85 -8.74 23.23
C SER A 151 0.82 -7.28 22.72
N VAL A 152 0.67 -7.08 21.40
CA VAL A 152 0.55 -5.76 20.79
C VAL A 152 -0.92 -5.42 20.59
N PHE A 153 -1.37 -4.35 21.24
CA PHE A 153 -2.74 -3.84 21.17
C PHE A 153 -2.72 -2.35 20.83
N ASN A 154 -3.48 -1.94 19.82
CA ASN A 154 -3.56 -0.56 19.37
C ASN A 154 -4.93 0.05 19.73
N GLU A 155 -5.01 1.38 19.79
CA GLU A 155 -6.29 2.08 19.94
C GLU A 155 -7.20 1.87 18.72
N ALA A 156 -8.47 1.57 18.96
CA ALA A 156 -9.44 1.29 17.90
C ALA A 156 -9.95 2.56 17.19
N LYS A 157 -9.08 3.29 16.48
CA LYS A 157 -9.42 4.55 15.77
C LYS A 157 -10.64 4.42 14.86
N LYS A 158 -10.75 3.32 14.09
CA LYS A 158 -11.89 3.05 13.21
C LYS A 158 -13.22 2.97 13.96
N LEU A 159 -13.23 2.28 15.11
CA LEU A 159 -14.42 2.13 15.94
C LEU A 159 -14.81 3.46 16.61
N ILE A 160 -13.82 4.23 17.07
CA ILE A 160 -14.04 5.57 17.63
C ILE A 160 -14.62 6.52 16.58
N SER A 161 -14.10 6.49 15.35
CA SER A 161 -14.66 7.26 14.22
C SER A 161 -16.10 6.84 13.91
N LYS A 162 -16.43 5.54 13.97
CA LYS A 162 -17.80 5.04 13.77
C LYS A 162 -18.74 5.54 14.86
N LYS A 163 -18.33 5.47 16.14
CA LYS A 163 -19.09 6.06 17.26
C LYS A 163 -19.38 7.54 17.03
N ARG A 164 -18.36 8.32 16.64
CA ARG A 164 -18.51 9.75 16.37
C ARG A 164 -19.52 10.04 15.26
N LYS A 165 -19.56 9.23 14.20
CA LYS A 165 -20.53 9.35 13.11
C LYS A 165 -21.96 9.02 13.56
N VAL A 166 -22.11 7.97 14.37
CA VAL A 166 -23.43 7.43 14.73
C VAL A 166 -24.11 8.23 15.85
N VAL A 167 -23.39 8.56 16.92
CA VAL A 167 -23.96 9.21 18.12
C VAL A 167 -23.35 10.58 18.43
N GLY A 168 -22.33 11.00 17.66
CA GLY A 168 -21.61 12.25 17.91
C GLY A 168 -20.45 12.09 18.88
N SER A 169 -19.62 13.12 19.02
CA SER A 169 -18.36 13.05 19.76
C SER A 169 -18.52 13.02 21.29
N ARG A 170 -19.65 13.49 21.82
CA ARG A 170 -19.88 13.66 23.27
C ARG A 170 -20.70 12.52 23.89
N ALA A 171 -21.22 11.61 23.07
CA ALA A 171 -22.05 10.50 23.53
C ALA A 171 -21.24 9.37 24.17
N SER A 172 -21.89 8.57 25.02
CA SER A 172 -21.30 7.42 25.69
C SER A 172 -21.19 6.22 24.73
N TRP A 173 -20.38 5.22 25.09
CA TRP A 173 -20.38 3.92 24.40
C TRP A 173 -21.67 3.13 24.64
N GLU A 174 -22.37 3.42 25.74
CA GLU A 174 -23.71 2.88 26.02
C GLU A 174 -24.74 3.40 25.02
N ASP A 175 -24.71 4.69 24.69
CA ASP A 175 -25.60 5.28 23.69
C ASP A 175 -25.37 4.68 22.31
N PHE A 176 -24.10 4.39 21.97
CA PHE A 176 -23.72 3.72 20.72
C PHE A 176 -24.25 2.29 20.67
N TYR A 177 -24.13 1.54 21.78
CA TYR A 177 -24.67 0.20 21.89
C TYR A 177 -26.21 0.20 21.76
N ASN A 178 -26.88 1.04 22.55
CA ASN A 178 -28.34 1.15 22.56
C ASN A 178 -28.91 1.56 21.21
N LYS A 179 -28.24 2.48 20.50
CA LYS A 179 -28.68 2.91 19.16
C LYS A 179 -28.58 1.80 18.12
N LEU A 180 -27.61 0.90 18.25
CA LEU A 180 -27.43 -0.23 17.33
C LEU A 180 -28.29 -1.44 17.69
N THR A 181 -28.65 -1.62 18.97
CA THR A 181 -29.52 -2.73 19.39
C THR A 181 -31.01 -2.41 19.26
N LYS A 182 -31.44 -1.17 19.55
CA LYS A 182 -32.87 -0.78 19.44
C LYS A 182 -33.38 -0.73 18.00
N GLY A 183 -32.50 -0.48 17.03
CA GLY A 183 -32.86 -0.55 15.61
C GLY A 183 -33.16 -1.96 15.08
N LYS A 184 -33.00 -3.01 15.90
CA LYS A 184 -33.36 -4.39 15.54
C LYS A 184 -34.71 -4.85 16.09
N GLU A 185 -35.29 -4.16 17.07
CA GLU A 185 -36.59 -4.54 17.65
C GLU A 185 -37.78 -4.00 16.83
N GLU A 186 -37.58 -2.99 15.98
CA GLU A 186 -38.64 -2.40 15.13
C GLU A 186 -38.82 -3.10 13.77
N ASP A 187 -37.87 -3.95 13.34
CA ASP A 187 -37.90 -4.62 12.02
C ASP A 187 -38.52 -6.04 12.04
N ASP A 188 -38.88 -6.56 13.23
CA ASP A 188 -39.46 -7.91 13.43
C ASP A 188 -40.99 -7.89 13.75
N GLN A 189 -41.70 -6.79 13.43
CA GLN A 189 -43.17 -6.68 13.51
C GLN A 189 -43.84 -6.40 12.16
#